data_AF-A0A923YT65-F1
#
_entry.id   AF-A0A923YT65-F1
#
_cell.length_a   1.000
_cell.length_b   1.000
_cell.length_c   1.000
_cell.angle_alpha   90.00
_cell.angle_beta   90.00
_cell.angle_gamma   90.00
#
_symmetry.space_group_name_H-M   'P 1'
#
loop_
_entity.id
_entity.type
_entity.pdbx_description
1 polymer ?
#
loop_
_entity_poly.entity_id
_entity_poly.type
_entity_poly.pdbx_seq_one_letter_code
_entity_poly.pdbx_strand_id
1 'polypeptide(L)'
;MKREIIVTKDGSTTIYFPDINETYHSKFGAILESNHVFIDMGFKLFTGKPEISILELGFGTGLNALLTIIESTKNKQTIFYTGVDAYPVTLTEIQQLNFVSELNNQIEQELFDKMHNSNWDEQIKLTDHFYLIKKEQFFQQIDDQNAFDL
;
A
#
# COMPACT_ATOMS: atom_id res chain seq x y z
N MET A 1 -6.49 0.81 20.69
CA MET A 1 -6.18 -0.63 20.74
C MET A 1 -4.68 -0.80 20.73
N LYS A 2 -4.14 -1.82 21.39
CA LYS A 2 -2.70 -2.08 21.36
C LYS A 2 -2.31 -2.63 19.98
N ARG A 3 -1.24 -2.11 19.38
CA ARG A 3 -0.67 -2.57 18.11
C ARG A 3 0.75 -3.09 18.39
N GLU A 4 1.10 -4.24 17.81
CA GLU A 4 2.41 -4.87 17.95
C GLU A 4 3.00 -5.20 16.58
N ILE A 5 4.29 -4.96 16.37
CA ILE A 5 4.98 -5.37 15.13
C ILE A 5 5.49 -6.79 15.31
N ILE A 6 5.10 -7.68 14.40
CA ILE A 6 5.55 -9.08 14.39
C ILE A 6 6.15 -9.43 13.04
N VAL A 7 7.08 -10.39 13.04
CA VAL A 7 7.68 -10.94 11.81
C VAL A 7 6.82 -12.10 11.30
N THR A 8 6.53 -12.09 10.01
CA THR A 8 5.78 -13.13 9.30
C THR A 8 6.72 -14.20 8.74
N LYS A 9 6.18 -15.30 8.20
CA LYS A 9 7.03 -16.42 7.73
C LYS A 9 7.90 -16.10 6.51
N ASP A 10 7.58 -15.07 5.74
CA ASP A 10 8.40 -14.65 4.58
C ASP A 10 9.49 -13.63 4.96
N GLY A 11 9.66 -13.33 6.26
CA GLY A 11 10.65 -12.36 6.77
C GLY A 11 10.10 -10.93 6.88
N SER A 12 9.02 -10.60 6.18
CA SER A 12 8.37 -9.30 6.27
C SER A 12 7.61 -9.13 7.58
N THR A 13 7.39 -7.89 7.97
CA THR A 13 6.67 -7.51 9.20
C THR A 13 5.19 -7.26 8.93
N THR A 14 4.37 -7.37 9.98
CA THR A 14 2.96 -6.98 9.96
C THR A 14 2.58 -6.37 11.30
N ILE A 15 1.51 -5.57 11.31
CA ILE A 15 0.93 -5.04 12.54
C ILE A 15 -0.11 -6.02 13.06
N TYR A 16 0.01 -6.41 14.32
CA TYR A 16 -0.86 -7.33 15.04
C TYR A 16 -1.69 -6.58 16.08
N PHE A 17 -2.96 -6.96 16.19
CA PHE A 17 -3.91 -6.49 17.19
C PHE A 17 -4.23 -7.62 18.18
N PRO A 18 -3.57 -7.67 19.36
CA PRO A 18 -3.78 -8.74 20.33
C PRO A 18 -5.21 -8.86 20.83
N ASP A 19 -5.90 -7.72 20.97
CA ASP A 19 -7.25 -7.64 21.54
C ASP A 19 -8.29 -8.43 20.71
N ILE A 20 -8.06 -8.56 19.40
CA ILE A 20 -8.96 -9.25 18.46
C ILE A 20 -8.27 -10.39 17.70
N ASN A 21 -6.99 -10.65 17.97
CA ASN A 21 -6.15 -11.65 17.31
C ASN A 21 -6.10 -11.52 15.77
N GLU A 22 -6.06 -10.29 15.25
CA GLU A 22 -6.00 -10.00 13.81
C GLU A 22 -4.70 -9.30 13.41
N THR A 23 -4.30 -9.41 12.13
CA THR A 23 -3.14 -8.73 11.56
C THR A 23 -3.50 -7.92 10.33
N TYR A 24 -2.72 -6.88 10.01
CA TYR A 24 -2.89 -6.11 8.77
C TYR A 24 -2.65 -6.95 7.52
N HIS A 25 -1.67 -7.85 7.60
CA HIS A 25 -1.29 -8.79 6.54
C HIS A 25 -1.10 -10.18 7.13
N SER A 26 -1.20 -11.23 6.32
CA SER A 26 -1.05 -12.61 6.78
C SER A 26 0.25 -12.86 7.54
N LYS A 27 0.13 -13.55 8.68
CA LYS A 27 1.27 -14.08 9.46
C LYS A 27 2.11 -15.08 8.66
N PHE A 28 1.57 -15.64 7.57
CA PHE A 28 2.28 -16.56 6.69
C PHE A 28 3.16 -15.87 5.64
N GLY A 29 3.08 -14.54 5.51
CA GLY A 29 3.95 -13.75 4.64
C GLY A 29 3.21 -12.54 4.08
N ALA A 30 3.55 -11.33 4.55
CA ALA A 30 2.84 -10.12 4.13
C ALA A 30 3.14 -9.76 2.68
N ILE A 31 4.42 -9.79 2.29
CA ILE A 31 4.86 -9.50 0.93
C ILE A 31 4.38 -10.59 -0.02
N LEU A 32 4.51 -11.86 0.37
CA LEU A 32 4.11 -12.99 -0.48
C LEU A 32 2.61 -12.97 -0.79
N GLU A 33 1.78 -12.75 0.23
CA GLU A 33 0.32 -12.66 0.05
C GLU A 33 -0.05 -11.44 -0.79
N SER A 34 0.49 -10.26 -0.49
CA SER A 34 0.17 -9.02 -1.21
C SER A 34 0.57 -9.11 -2.69
N ASN A 35 1.72 -9.72 -3.01
CA ASN A 35 2.08 -9.99 -4.40
C ASN A 35 1.07 -10.93 -5.06
N HIS A 36 0.67 -12.01 -4.39
CA HIS A 36 -0.24 -12.97 -5.00
C HIS A 36 -1.65 -12.40 -5.21
N VAL A 37 -2.24 -11.81 -4.16
CA VAL A 37 -3.64 -11.39 -4.15
C VAL A 37 -3.80 -10.05 -4.85
N PHE A 38 -3.05 -9.03 -4.43
CA PHE A 38 -3.24 -7.67 -4.94
C PHE A 38 -2.57 -7.49 -6.30
N ILE A 39 -1.33 -7.95 -6.46
CA ILE A 39 -0.57 -7.74 -7.70
C ILE A 39 -0.94 -8.76 -8.78
N ASP A 40 -0.75 -10.05 -8.53
CA ASP A 40 -0.91 -11.09 -9.56
C ASP A 40 -2.37 -11.31 -9.95
N MET A 41 -3.27 -11.35 -8.97
CA MET A 41 -4.70 -11.60 -9.21
C MET A 41 -5.54 -10.32 -9.42
N GLY A 42 -4.99 -9.15 -9.12
CA GLY A 42 -5.67 -7.86 -9.28
C GLY A 42 -4.99 -6.97 -10.32
N PHE A 43 -3.95 -6.27 -9.91
CA PHE A 43 -3.27 -5.24 -10.71
C PHE A 43 -2.82 -5.73 -12.10
N LYS A 44 -2.23 -6.93 -12.20
CA LYS A 44 -1.73 -7.48 -13.47
C LYS A 44 -2.82 -7.76 -14.50
N LEU A 45 -4.10 -7.84 -14.11
CA LEU A 45 -5.21 -7.97 -15.06
C LEU A 45 -5.35 -6.75 -15.98
N PHE A 46 -4.79 -5.60 -15.57
CA PHE A 46 -4.80 -4.34 -16.31
C PHE A 46 -3.50 -4.09 -17.07
N THR A 47 -2.62 -5.09 -17.18
CA THR A 47 -1.37 -4.98 -17.95
C THR A 47 -1.68 -4.60 -19.41
N GLY A 48 -0.98 -3.59 -19.92
CA GLY A 48 -1.17 -3.07 -21.27
C GLY A 48 -2.15 -1.90 -21.38
N LYS A 49 -2.92 -1.61 -20.33
CA LYS A 49 -3.65 -0.34 -20.22
C LYS A 49 -2.64 0.77 -19.88
N PRO A 50 -2.60 1.92 -20.60
CA PRO A 50 -1.58 2.94 -20.37
C PRO A 50 -1.71 3.64 -19.00
N GLU A 51 -2.95 3.79 -18.53
CA GLU A 51 -3.30 4.48 -17.29
C GLU A 51 -4.33 3.65 -16.51
N ILE A 52 -4.16 3.58 -15.18
CA ILE A 52 -5.09 2.89 -14.28
C ILE A 52 -5.31 3.72 -13.02
N SER A 53 -6.58 3.82 -12.61
CA SER A 53 -6.96 4.44 -11.34
C SER A 53 -7.34 3.35 -10.34
N ILE A 54 -6.72 3.35 -9.16
CA ILE A 54 -6.87 2.30 -8.15
C ILE A 54 -7.44 2.91 -6.87
N LEU A 55 -8.43 2.26 -6.26
CA LEU A 55 -8.92 2.55 -4.92
C LEU A 55 -8.55 1.43 -3.95
N GLU A 56 -7.77 1.75 -2.93
CA GLU A 56 -7.52 0.86 -1.80
C GLU A 56 -8.33 1.29 -0.59
N LEU A 57 -9.17 0.40 -0.09
CA LEU A 57 -9.88 0.57 1.19
C LEU A 57 -9.00 0.01 2.31
N GLY A 58 -8.51 0.91 3.16
CA GLY A 58 -7.53 0.60 4.20
C GLY A 58 -6.11 0.74 3.66
N PHE A 59 -5.65 1.97 3.42
CA PHE A 59 -4.27 2.24 2.99
C PHE A 59 -3.23 1.60 3.94
N GLY A 60 -3.52 1.61 5.25
CA GLY A 60 -2.81 0.84 6.25
C GLY A 60 -1.30 1.05 6.24
N THR A 61 -0.57 0.00 5.94
CA THR A 61 0.91 0.01 5.93
C THR A 61 1.51 0.47 4.60
N GLY A 62 0.68 0.76 3.60
CA GLY A 62 1.10 1.14 2.25
C GLY A 62 1.81 0.03 1.45
N LEU A 63 1.72 -1.24 1.86
CA LEU A 63 2.44 -2.33 1.20
C LEU A 63 1.96 -2.56 -0.23
N ASN A 64 0.65 -2.56 -0.46
CA ASN A 64 0.07 -2.74 -1.80
C ASN A 64 0.47 -1.60 -2.74
N ALA A 65 0.42 -0.35 -2.26
CA ALA A 65 0.91 0.80 -3.01
C ALA A 65 2.41 0.67 -3.36
N LEU A 66 3.24 0.24 -2.40
CA LEU A 66 4.68 0.03 -2.61
C LEU A 66 4.96 -1.02 -3.68
N LEU A 67 4.27 -2.17 -3.61
CA LEU A 67 4.38 -3.23 -4.60
C LEU A 67 3.87 -2.79 -5.98
N THR A 68 2.81 -1.98 -6.02
CA THR A 68 2.26 -1.42 -7.26
C THR A 68 3.26 -0.49 -7.93
N ILE A 69 3.99 0.35 -7.17
CA ILE A 69 5.07 1.19 -7.72
C ILE A 69 6.13 0.32 -8.41
N ILE A 70 6.56 -0.76 -7.74
CA ILE A 70 7.59 -1.67 -8.29
C ILE A 70 7.11 -2.29 -9.60
N GLU A 71 5.86 -2.78 -9.63
CA GLU A 71 5.32 -3.46 -10.80
C GLU A 71 4.99 -2.50 -11.95
N SER A 72 4.43 -1.32 -11.65
CA SER A 72 4.10 -0.31 -12.67
C SER A 72 5.35 0.25 -13.34
N THR A 73 6.47 0.36 -12.60
CA THR A 73 7.76 0.81 -13.12
C THR A 73 8.30 -0.14 -14.19
N LYS A 74 8.15 -1.46 -14.02
CA LYS A 74 8.57 -2.46 -15.01
C LYS A 74 7.80 -2.31 -16.33
N ASN A 75 6.52 -1.96 -16.23
CA ASN A 75 5.60 -1.89 -17.35
C ASN A 75 5.43 -0.47 -17.93
N LYS A 76 6.04 0.55 -17.31
CA LYS A 76 5.87 1.98 -17.64
C LYS A 76 4.39 2.40 -17.69
N GLN A 77 3.60 1.84 -16.78
CA GLN A 77 2.17 2.09 -16.68
C GLN A 77 1.93 3.24 -15.69
N THR A 78 1.10 4.21 -16.07
CA THR A 78 0.80 5.35 -15.19
C THR A 78 -0.32 4.99 -14.21
N ILE A 79 -0.07 5.20 -12.92
CA ILE A 79 -0.95 4.81 -11.83
C ILE A 79 -1.46 6.05 -11.10
N PHE A 80 -2.77 6.13 -10.91
CA PHE A 80 -3.43 7.05 -9.99
C PHE A 80 -3.97 6.25 -8.81
N TYR A 81 -3.22 6.24 -7.70
CA TYR A 81 -3.53 5.44 -6.53
C TYR A 81 -4.24 6.29 -5.47
N THR A 82 -5.42 5.85 -5.05
CA THR A 82 -6.18 6.45 -3.95
C THR A 82 -6.25 5.46 -2.80
N GLY A 83 -5.56 5.77 -1.69
CA GLY A 83 -5.68 5.02 -0.45
C GLY A 83 -6.64 5.72 0.50
N VAL A 84 -7.66 5.03 0.98
CA VAL A 84 -8.59 5.55 2.00
C VAL A 84 -8.32 4.85 3.32
N ASP A 85 -8.19 5.61 4.41
CA ASP A 85 -8.07 5.02 5.75
C ASP A 85 -8.73 5.90 6.80
N ALA A 86 -9.54 5.31 7.67
CA ALA A 86 -10.19 6.05 8.77
C ALA A 86 -9.30 6.13 10.03
N TYR A 87 -8.30 5.25 10.13
CA TYR A 87 -7.44 5.15 11.30
C TYR A 87 -5.99 4.89 10.89
N PRO A 88 -5.33 5.90 10.29
CA PRO A 88 -3.97 5.77 9.78
C PRO A 88 -2.99 5.10 10.74
N VAL A 89 -2.07 4.32 10.18
CA VAL A 89 -0.92 3.81 10.91
C VAL A 89 0.01 4.98 11.25
N THR A 90 0.49 5.03 12.49
CA THR A 90 1.36 6.14 12.93
C THR A 90 2.73 6.04 12.28
N LEU A 91 3.42 7.17 12.07
CA LEU A 91 4.78 7.16 11.51
C LEU A 91 5.77 6.31 12.33
N THR A 92 5.61 6.29 13.65
CA THR A 92 6.43 5.45 14.54
C THR A 92 6.22 3.96 14.30
N GLU A 93 5.00 3.54 13.95
CA GLU A 93 4.71 2.15 13.57
C GLU A 93 5.25 1.83 12.18
N ILE A 94 5.07 2.76 11.22
CA ILE A 94 5.60 2.61 9.85
C ILE A 94 7.13 2.43 9.85
N GLN A 95 7.86 3.18 10.68
CA GLN A 95 9.31 3.09 10.79
C GLN A 95 9.82 1.74 11.31
N GLN A 96 8.95 0.95 11.96
CA GLN A 96 9.29 -0.39 12.44
C GLN A 96 9.06 -1.47 11.37
N LEU A 97 8.47 -1.10 10.22
CA LEU A 97 8.23 -2.03 9.13
C LEU A 97 9.49 -2.20 8.27
N ASN A 98 9.76 -3.44 7.88
CA ASN A 98 10.96 -3.83 7.14
C ASN A 98 10.71 -4.07 5.65
N PHE A 99 9.63 -3.56 5.07
CA PHE A 99 9.27 -3.88 3.68
C PHE A 99 10.37 -3.53 2.68
N VAL A 100 10.97 -2.35 2.79
CA VAL A 100 12.02 -1.91 1.87
C VAL A 100 13.25 -2.84 1.91
N SER A 101 13.65 -3.30 3.10
CA SER A 101 14.78 -4.23 3.23
C SER A 101 14.45 -5.62 2.68
N GLU A 102 13.24 -6.13 2.93
CA GLU A 102 12.81 -7.44 2.42
C GLU A 102 12.56 -7.43 0.90
N LEU A 103 12.32 -6.26 0.30
CA LEU A 103 12.15 -6.09 -1.15
C LEU A 103 13.48 -5.97 -1.92
N ASN A 104 14.62 -6.30 -1.29
CA ASN A 104 15.92 -6.52 -1.97
C ASN A 104 16.35 -5.39 -2.92
N ASN A 105 16.27 -4.12 -2.50
CA ASN A 105 16.64 -2.94 -3.29
C ASN A 105 15.79 -2.70 -4.55
N GLN A 106 14.61 -3.30 -4.65
CA GLN A 106 13.67 -2.97 -5.74
C GLN A 106 13.06 -1.57 -5.59
N ILE A 107 13.16 -0.98 -4.39
CA ILE A 107 12.62 0.32 -4.06
C ILE A 107 13.48 1.00 -3.00
N GLU A 108 13.54 2.32 -3.05
CA GLU A 108 14.33 3.12 -2.13
C GLU A 108 13.52 3.48 -0.87
N GLN A 109 14.19 3.52 0.28
CA GLN A 109 13.58 3.91 1.56
C GLN A 109 12.96 5.31 1.49
N GLU A 110 13.63 6.24 0.79
CA GLU A 110 13.13 7.61 0.61
C GLU A 110 11.73 7.64 -0.03
N LEU A 111 11.43 6.71 -0.94
CA LEU A 111 10.12 6.66 -1.57
C LEU A 111 9.03 6.18 -0.60
N PHE A 112 9.35 5.18 0.23
CA PHE A 112 8.47 4.71 1.29
C PHE A 112 8.24 5.80 2.34
N ASP A 113 9.28 6.53 2.72
CA ASP A 113 9.19 7.64 3.65
C ASP A 113 8.36 8.79 3.06
N LYS A 114 8.58 9.15 1.79
CA LYS A 114 7.82 10.20 1.09
C LYS A 114 6.33 9.86 1.01
N MET A 115 6.00 8.60 0.74
CA MET A 115 4.63 8.12 0.73
C MET A 115 3.94 8.37 2.08
N HIS A 116 4.60 8.06 3.20
CA HIS A 116 4.00 8.18 4.53
C HIS A 116 4.03 9.62 5.09
N ASN A 117 5.06 10.40 4.80
CA ASN A 117 5.19 11.79 5.27
C ASN A 117 4.39 12.81 4.45
N SER A 118 3.84 12.41 3.29
CA SER A 118 2.97 13.27 2.50
C SER A 118 1.67 13.61 3.23
N ASN A 119 1.11 14.77 2.93
CA ASN A 119 -0.17 15.21 3.49
C ASN A 119 -1.31 14.29 3.03
N TRP A 120 -2.33 14.19 3.89
CA TRP A 120 -3.61 13.60 3.51
C TRP A 120 -4.40 14.60 2.64
N ASP A 121 -5.29 14.07 1.82
CA ASP A 121 -6.17 14.76 0.88
C ASP A 121 -5.45 15.60 -0.20
N GLU A 122 -4.15 15.38 -0.36
CA GLU A 122 -3.32 16.00 -1.40
C GLU A 122 -2.72 14.93 -2.31
N GLN A 123 -2.84 15.14 -3.63
CA GLN A 123 -2.17 14.28 -4.60
C GLN A 123 -0.69 14.63 -4.67
N ILE A 124 0.15 13.60 -4.54
CA ILE A 124 1.59 13.71 -4.72
C ILE A 124 2.09 12.83 -5.87
N LYS A 125 3.13 13.29 -6.55
CA LYS A 125 3.87 12.49 -7.53
C LYS A 125 5.00 11.76 -6.80
N LEU A 126 4.93 10.43 -6.76
CA LEU A 126 5.96 9.57 -6.16
C LEU A 126 7.06 9.25 -7.19
N THR A 127 6.68 8.80 -8.38
CA THR A 127 7.58 8.53 -9.51
C THR A 127 7.02 9.16 -10.80
N ASP A 128 7.71 9.01 -11.94
CA ASP A 128 7.21 9.52 -13.22
C ASP A 128 5.85 8.96 -13.65
N HIS A 129 5.52 7.77 -13.16
CA HIS A 129 4.32 7.04 -13.53
C HIS A 129 3.47 6.66 -12.32
N PHE A 130 3.67 7.28 -11.14
CA PHE A 130 2.90 6.94 -9.96
C PHE A 130 2.50 8.18 -9.16
N TYR A 131 1.20 8.37 -9.03
CA TYR A 131 0.57 9.42 -8.25
C TYR A 131 -0.20 8.78 -7.09
N LEU A 132 -0.05 9.35 -5.90
CA LEU A 132 -0.73 8.89 -4.70
C LEU A 132 -1.56 10.02 -4.11
N ILE A 133 -2.81 9.72 -3.77
CA ILE A 133 -3.59 10.49 -2.81
C ILE A 133 -3.98 9.57 -1.66
N LYS A 134 -3.80 10.05 -0.42
CA LYS A 134 -4.27 9.37 0.78
C LYS A 134 -5.43 10.17 1.33
N LYS A 135 -6.57 9.54 1.62
CA LYS A 135 -7.78 10.20 2.15
C LYS A 135 -8.08 9.71 3.55
N GLU A 136 -8.10 10.60 4.55
CA GLU A 136 -8.35 10.23 5.95
C GLU A 136 -9.87 10.27 6.20
N GLN A 137 -10.57 9.21 5.83
CA GLN A 137 -12.02 9.17 5.91
C GLN A 137 -12.55 7.74 6.05
N PHE A 138 -13.80 7.64 6.48
CA PHE A 138 -14.52 6.37 6.49
C PHE A 138 -14.91 5.97 5.07
N PHE A 139 -14.83 4.68 4.75
CA PHE A 139 -15.21 4.19 3.41
C PHE A 139 -16.69 4.46 3.08
N GLN A 140 -17.55 4.61 4.10
CA GLN A 140 -18.96 5.01 3.91
C GLN A 140 -19.13 6.45 3.40
N GLN A 141 -18.08 7.27 3.47
CA GLN A 141 -18.08 8.67 3.02
C GLN A 141 -17.57 8.81 1.58
N ILE A 142 -17.08 7.73 0.97
CA ILE A 142 -16.66 7.73 -0.43
C ILE A 142 -17.90 7.92 -1.31
N ASP A 143 -17.94 9.03 -2.05
CA ASP A 143 -19.01 9.39 -2.99
C ASP A 143 -18.54 9.41 -4.46
N ASP A 144 -17.29 9.01 -4.71
CA ASP A 144 -16.69 8.85 -6.04
C ASP A 144 -17.54 7.90 -6.93
N GLN A 145 -17.85 8.31 -8.16
CA GLN A 145 -18.67 7.52 -9.11
C GLN A 145 -17.88 7.16 -10.37
N ASN A 146 -17.74 5.86 -10.65
CA ASN A 146 -17.01 5.33 -11.81
C ASN A 146 -15.59 5.91 -11.97
N ALA A 147 -14.92 6.21 -10.85
CA ALA A 147 -13.62 6.87 -10.83
C ALA A 147 -12.42 5.90 -10.85
N PHE A 148 -12.66 4.62 -10.58
CA PHE A 148 -11.61 3.62 -10.38
C PHE A 148 -11.79 2.41 -11.29
N ASP A 149 -10.68 1.82 -11.69
CA ASP A 149 -10.59 0.61 -12.48
C ASP A 149 -10.42 -0.64 -11.62
N LEU A 150 -9.69 -0.50 -10.51
CA LEU A 150 -9.39 -1.53 -9.51
C LEU A 150 -9.80 -1.05 -8.12
#